data_AF-A0AAV2RXJ7-F1
#
_entry.id   AF-A0AAV2RXJ7-F1
#
_cell.length_a   1.000
_cell.length_b   1.000
_cell.length_c   1.000
_cell.angle_alpha   90.00
_cell.angle_beta   90.00
_cell.angle_gamma   90.00
#
_symmetry.space_group_name_H-M   'P 1'
#
loop_
_entity.id
_entity.type
_entity.pdbx_description
1 polymer ?
#
loop_
_entity_poly.entity_id
_entity_poly.type
_entity_poly.pdbx_seq_one_letter_code
_entity_poly.pdbx_strand_id
1 'polypeptide(L)'
;VTFKNDEHTVITIGYEDSELQIVVNGEDYSVSSYSPSVIQVNETVYPVLAWKFTSTCVLLQGSTGILVMFCGSSRANAVVLLADPDVAGGLEGLCGTANDNWSDDYQYRDGSIELESPWWLSPPEQFPLSWLTSPSANGSCDSTNVRRKRDTQ
;
A
#
# COMPACT_ATOMS: atom_id res chain seq x y z
N VAL A 1 2.37 -4.35 2.58
CA VAL A 1 1.50 -3.53 1.71
C VAL A 1 0.90 -4.43 0.66
N THR A 2 -0.36 -4.26 0.32
CA THR A 2 -1.02 -5.04 -0.74
C THR A 2 -1.47 -4.09 -1.85
N PHE A 3 -1.01 -4.34 -3.06
CA PHE A 3 -1.40 -3.66 -4.29
C PHE A 3 -2.27 -4.61 -5.11
N LYS A 4 -3.53 -4.23 -5.35
CA LYS A 4 -4.46 -4.96 -6.22
C LYS A 4 -4.51 -4.25 -7.56
N ASN A 5 -3.94 -4.87 -8.59
CA ASN A 5 -3.93 -4.28 -9.92
C ASN A 5 -5.27 -4.48 -10.65
N ASP A 6 -5.83 -5.68 -10.52
CA ASP A 6 -7.10 -6.11 -11.11
C ASP A 6 -7.64 -7.31 -10.32
N GLU A 7 -8.76 -7.89 -10.74
CA GLU A 7 -9.41 -9.04 -10.08
C GLU A 7 -8.54 -10.30 -10.01
N HIS A 8 -7.51 -10.41 -10.85
CA HIS A 8 -6.64 -11.57 -11.01
C HIS A 8 -5.19 -11.31 -10.57
N THR A 9 -4.84 -10.09 -10.17
CA THR A 9 -3.46 -9.71 -9.86
C THR A 9 -3.38 -8.97 -8.52
N VAL A 10 -2.98 -9.71 -7.48
CA VAL A 10 -2.74 -9.19 -6.13
C VAL A 10 -1.27 -9.34 -5.77
N ILE A 11 -0.61 -8.24 -5.46
CA ILE A 11 0.81 -8.19 -5.12
C ILE A 11 0.94 -7.73 -3.67
N THR A 12 1.60 -8.53 -2.84
CA THR A 12 1.96 -8.15 -1.46
C THR A 12 3.45 -7.88 -1.39
N ILE A 13 3.81 -6.75 -0.80
CA ILE A 13 5.20 -6.30 -0.62
C ILE A 13 5.47 -6.11 0.86
N GLY A 14 6.59 -6.64 1.33
CA GLY A 14 7.09 -6.50 2.69
C GLY A 14 8.60 -6.38 2.72
N TYR A 15 9.12 -6.18 3.93
CA TYR A 15 10.55 -6.19 4.20
C TYR A 15 10.77 -6.98 5.49
N GLU A 16 11.40 -8.15 5.36
CA GLU A 16 11.63 -9.09 6.46
C GLU A 16 13.05 -9.65 6.35
N ASP A 17 13.68 -9.92 7.49
CA ASP A 17 15.04 -10.45 7.57
C ASP A 17 16.07 -9.70 6.71
N SER A 18 15.88 -8.38 6.60
CA SER A 18 16.71 -7.46 5.79
C SER A 18 16.59 -7.63 4.28
N GLU A 19 15.54 -8.27 3.80
CA GLU A 19 15.27 -8.50 2.38
C GLU A 19 13.86 -8.06 1.99
N LEU A 20 13.71 -7.62 0.75
CA LEU A 20 12.40 -7.37 0.17
C LEU A 20 11.68 -8.69 -0.09
N GLN A 21 10.45 -8.79 0.41
CA GLN A 21 9.56 -9.91 0.17
C GLN A 21 8.45 -9.46 -0.76
N ILE A 22 8.33 -10.08 -1.94
CA ILE A 22 7.25 -9.78 -2.89
C ILE A 22 6.53 -11.09 -3.20
N VAL A 23 5.22 -11.08 -3.05
CA VAL A 23 4.35 -12.23 -3.27
C VAL A 23 3.27 -11.84 -4.26
N VAL A 24 3.14 -12.59 -5.35
CA VAL A 24 2.15 -12.38 -6.43
C VAL A 24 1.15 -13.52 -6.38
N ASN A 25 -0.11 -13.23 -6.04
CA ASN A 25 -1.17 -14.23 -5.87
C ASN A 25 -0.81 -15.41 -4.95
N GLY A 26 0.04 -15.17 -3.94
CA GLY A 26 0.49 -16.20 -3.00
C GLY A 26 1.80 -16.90 -3.37
N GLU A 27 2.35 -16.61 -4.55
CA GLU A 27 3.63 -17.15 -5.03
C GLU A 27 4.77 -16.15 -4.85
N ASP A 28 5.92 -16.61 -4.38
CA ASP A 28 7.09 -15.76 -4.18
C ASP A 28 7.63 -15.21 -5.51
N TYR A 29 7.98 -13.93 -5.52
CA TYR A 29 8.54 -13.23 -6.67
C TYR A 29 9.74 -12.39 -6.25
N SER A 30 10.72 -12.26 -7.14
CA SER A 30 11.93 -11.46 -6.91
C SER A 30 12.19 -10.53 -8.09
N VAL A 31 12.32 -9.24 -7.78
CA VAL A 31 12.73 -8.24 -8.76
C VAL A 31 14.25 -8.17 -8.78
N SER A 32 14.86 -8.60 -9.89
CA SER A 32 16.32 -8.58 -10.05
C SER A 32 16.83 -7.37 -10.82
N SER A 33 15.98 -6.77 -11.66
CA SER A 33 16.34 -5.71 -12.62
C SER A 33 16.08 -4.30 -12.09
N TYR A 34 16.94 -3.35 -12.44
CA TYR A 34 16.70 -1.89 -12.28
C TYR A 34 15.94 -1.28 -13.46
N SER A 35 15.77 -2.04 -14.56
CA SER A 35 14.94 -1.67 -15.69
C SER A 35 13.54 -2.30 -15.56
N PRO A 36 12.47 -1.58 -15.96
CA PRO A 36 11.11 -2.12 -15.95
C PRO A 36 10.99 -3.45 -16.70
N SER A 37 10.36 -4.43 -16.05
CA SER A 37 10.02 -5.72 -16.64
C SER A 37 8.65 -6.17 -16.18
N VAL A 38 7.91 -6.86 -17.05
CA VAL A 38 6.63 -7.45 -16.69
C VAL A 38 6.84 -8.56 -15.66
N ILE A 39 5.99 -8.62 -14.64
CA ILE A 39 6.01 -9.71 -13.66
C ILE A 39 5.62 -11.02 -14.34
N GLN A 40 6.45 -12.04 -14.16
CA GLN A 40 6.19 -13.39 -14.63
C GLN A 40 6.47 -14.39 -13.51
N VAL A 41 5.50 -15.25 -13.20
CA VAL A 41 5.60 -16.30 -12.18
C VAL A 41 5.01 -17.59 -12.74
N ASN A 42 5.76 -18.70 -12.69
CA ASN A 42 5.33 -20.01 -13.18
C ASN A 42 4.66 -19.95 -14.57
N GLU A 43 5.34 -19.33 -15.55
CA GLU A 43 4.87 -19.10 -16.93
C GLU A 43 3.69 -18.13 -17.10
N THR A 44 3.05 -17.72 -16.01
CA THR A 44 1.96 -16.73 -16.04
C THR A 44 2.55 -15.32 -16.07
N VAL A 45 2.06 -14.50 -16.99
CA VAL A 45 2.43 -13.10 -17.14
C VAL A 45 1.35 -12.22 -16.51
N TYR A 46 1.74 -11.38 -15.57
CA TYR A 46 0.86 -10.43 -14.89
C TYR A 46 1.08 -9.04 -15.48
N PRO A 47 0.02 -8.25 -15.77
CA PRO A 47 0.13 -6.96 -16.46
C PRO A 47 0.63 -5.82 -15.53
N VAL A 48 1.72 -6.07 -14.82
CA VAL A 48 2.37 -5.14 -13.91
C VAL A 48 3.86 -5.10 -14.24
N LEU A 49 4.37 -3.90 -14.47
CA LEU A 49 5.80 -3.63 -14.55
C LEU A 49 6.38 -3.54 -13.14
N ALA A 50 7.52 -4.20 -12.91
CA ALA A 50 8.27 -4.13 -11.67
C ALA A 50 9.75 -3.87 -11.94
N TRP A 51 10.37 -3.02 -11.13
CA TRP A 51 11.82 -2.80 -11.14
C TRP A 51 12.35 -2.29 -9.80
N LYS A 52 13.63 -2.53 -9.56
CA LYS A 52 14.37 -1.97 -8.43
C LYS A 52 14.59 -0.47 -8.64
N PHE A 53 14.29 0.30 -7.61
CA PHE A 53 14.76 1.68 -7.49
C PHE A 53 16.09 1.73 -6.72
N THR A 54 16.18 0.92 -5.66
CA THR A 54 17.41 0.67 -4.89
C THR A 54 17.46 -0.81 -4.50
N SER A 55 18.43 -1.24 -3.70
CA SER A 55 18.47 -2.60 -3.16
C SER A 55 17.27 -2.92 -2.24
N THR A 56 16.69 -1.91 -1.59
CA THR A 56 15.57 -2.06 -0.65
C THR A 56 14.30 -1.36 -1.11
N CYS A 57 14.28 -0.84 -2.33
CA CYS A 57 13.11 -0.18 -2.91
C CYS A 57 12.68 -0.79 -4.23
N VAL A 58 11.39 -1.01 -4.40
CA VAL A 58 10.76 -1.50 -5.63
C VAL A 58 9.69 -0.53 -6.11
N LEU A 59 9.58 -0.38 -7.42
CA LEU A 59 8.51 0.33 -8.11
C LEU A 59 7.63 -0.67 -8.85
N LEU A 60 6.31 -0.53 -8.71
CA LEU A 60 5.30 -1.30 -9.41
C LEU A 60 4.36 -0.38 -10.18
N GLN A 61 4.19 -0.63 -11.47
CA GLN A 61 3.26 0.10 -12.32
C GLN A 61 2.34 -0.88 -13.05
N GLY A 62 1.06 -0.83 -12.72
CA GLY A 62 0.04 -1.65 -13.35
C GLY A 62 -0.94 -0.84 -14.21
N SER A 63 -2.13 -1.37 -14.39
CA SER A 63 -3.23 -0.77 -15.15
C SER A 63 -4.12 0.18 -14.34
N THR A 64 -3.91 0.30 -13.03
CA THR A 64 -4.74 1.15 -12.14
C THR A 64 -4.50 2.65 -12.32
N GLY A 65 -3.48 3.06 -13.09
CA GLY A 65 -3.02 4.46 -13.11
C GLY A 65 -2.30 4.88 -11.82
N ILE A 66 -1.94 3.94 -10.94
CA ILE A 66 -1.18 4.21 -9.71
C ILE A 66 0.19 3.54 -9.80
N LEU A 67 1.25 4.34 -9.68
CA LEU A 67 2.61 3.86 -9.46
C LEU A 67 2.85 3.69 -7.96
N VAL A 68 3.25 2.50 -7.56
CA VAL A 68 3.55 2.16 -6.16
C VAL A 68 5.06 2.07 -5.98
N MET A 69 5.63 2.90 -5.12
CA MET A 69 6.98 2.71 -4.60
C MET A 69 6.90 2.16 -3.18
N PHE A 70 7.57 1.04 -2.94
CA PHE A 70 7.79 0.52 -1.59
C PHE A 70 9.28 0.52 -1.29
N CYS A 71 9.65 1.05 -0.13
CA CYS A 71 11.01 1.02 0.40
C CYS A 71 11.01 0.37 1.78
N GLY A 72 11.73 -0.74 1.91
CA GLY A 72 11.91 -1.47 3.16
C GLY A 72 13.14 -1.01 3.94
N SER A 73 13.04 -0.99 5.27
CA SER A 73 14.21 -0.85 6.15
C SER A 73 13.96 -1.49 7.51
N SER A 74 15.03 -1.68 8.28
CA SER A 74 14.92 -2.19 9.66
C SER A 74 14.26 -1.23 10.65
N ARG A 75 14.09 0.05 10.29
CA ARG A 75 13.50 1.08 11.17
C ARG A 75 12.05 1.38 10.82
N ALA A 76 11.78 1.58 9.54
CA ALA A 76 10.47 1.91 9.02
C ALA A 76 10.38 1.57 7.53
N ASN A 77 9.19 1.14 7.11
CA ASN A 77 8.87 0.99 5.70
C ASN A 77 8.23 2.28 5.19
N ALA A 78 8.53 2.65 3.95
CA ALA A 78 7.90 3.78 3.27
C ALA A 78 7.10 3.28 2.07
N VAL A 79 5.92 3.86 1.88
CA VAL A 79 5.06 3.64 0.71
C VAL A 79 4.80 5.00 0.10
N VAL A 80 5.08 5.14 -1.19
CA VAL A 80 4.73 6.33 -1.97
C VAL A 80 3.84 5.89 -3.10
N LEU A 81 2.70 6.55 -3.23
CA LEU A 81 1.76 6.35 -4.32
C LEU A 81 1.81 7.59 -5.21
N LEU A 82 1.95 7.38 -6.51
CA LEU A 82 1.80 8.45 -7.49
C LEU A 82 0.62 8.09 -8.39
N ALA A 83 -0.36 8.99 -8.44
CA ALA A 83 -1.53 8.86 -9.30
C ALA A 83 -1.27 9.51 -10.65
N ASP A 84 -1.68 8.84 -11.72
CA ASP A 84 -1.80 9.44 -13.05
C ASP A 84 -2.86 10.56 -13.01
N PRO A 85 -2.64 11.70 -13.69
CA PRO A 85 -3.64 12.76 -13.80
C PRO A 85 -5.04 12.29 -14.25
N ASP A 86 -5.12 11.21 -15.05
CA ASP A 86 -6.40 10.69 -15.54
C ASP A 86 -7.24 9.99 -14.46
N VAL A 87 -6.60 9.53 -13.37
CA VAL A 87 -7.30 8.92 -12.21
C VAL A 87 -7.32 9.83 -10.99
N ALA A 88 -6.52 10.89 -10.98
CA ALA A 88 -6.50 11.91 -9.95
C ALA A 88 -7.90 12.56 -9.79
N GLY A 89 -8.32 12.77 -8.54
CA GLY A 89 -9.65 13.26 -8.18
C GLY A 89 -10.78 12.22 -8.22
N GLY A 90 -10.53 11.02 -8.77
CA GLY A 90 -11.43 9.87 -8.66
C GLY A 90 -11.02 8.87 -7.59
N LEU A 91 -9.94 9.15 -6.84
CA LEU A 91 -9.42 8.28 -5.79
C LEU A 91 -10.12 8.57 -4.46
N GLU A 92 -10.02 7.61 -3.54
CA GLU A 92 -10.55 7.72 -2.19
C GLU A 92 -9.67 6.92 -1.22
N GLY A 93 -9.58 7.36 0.03
CA GLY A 93 -8.84 6.64 1.07
C GLY A 93 -8.00 7.53 1.98
N LEU A 94 -7.07 6.90 2.69
CA LEU A 94 -6.18 7.57 3.64
C LEU A 94 -5.24 8.61 3.00
N CYS A 95 -5.03 8.54 1.68
CA CYS A 95 -4.22 9.50 0.92
C CYS A 95 -5.05 10.62 0.28
N GLY A 96 -6.33 10.74 0.63
CA GLY A 96 -7.24 11.73 0.06
C GLY A 96 -7.69 11.39 -1.36
N THR A 97 -8.21 12.39 -2.06
CA THR A 97 -8.81 12.23 -3.40
C THR A 97 -7.85 12.57 -4.54
N ALA A 98 -6.74 13.25 -4.23
CA ALA A 98 -5.76 13.75 -5.19
C ALA A 98 -6.35 14.70 -6.25
N ASN A 99 -7.29 15.57 -5.86
CA ASN A 99 -7.94 16.57 -6.72
C ASN A 99 -7.37 18.00 -6.57
N ASP A 100 -6.18 18.15 -5.98
CA ASP A 100 -5.57 19.43 -5.59
C ASP A 100 -6.38 20.27 -4.58
N ASN A 101 -7.36 19.68 -3.89
CA ASN A 101 -8.17 20.32 -2.86
C ASN A 101 -8.01 19.65 -1.48
N TRP A 102 -7.07 20.16 -0.69
CA TRP A 102 -6.79 19.62 0.64
C TRP A 102 -7.98 19.68 1.62
N SER A 103 -9.00 20.50 1.36
CA SER A 103 -10.14 20.66 2.29
C SER A 103 -11.08 19.46 2.32
N ASP A 104 -10.96 18.52 1.37
CA ASP A 104 -11.79 17.31 1.30
C ASP A 104 -11.00 16.01 1.53
N ASP A 105 -9.69 16.08 1.78
CA ASP A 105 -8.83 14.90 1.94
C ASP A 105 -9.22 14.02 3.13
N TYR A 106 -9.92 14.59 4.13
CA TYR A 106 -10.49 13.85 5.25
C TYR A 106 -11.95 13.44 4.98
N GLN A 107 -12.14 12.80 3.83
CA GLN A 107 -13.38 12.14 3.45
C GLN A 107 -13.49 10.76 4.11
N TYR A 108 -14.59 10.52 4.83
CA TYR A 108 -14.91 9.20 5.36
C TYR A 108 -15.25 8.21 4.24
N ARG A 109 -15.19 6.90 4.55
CA ARG A 109 -15.56 5.82 3.62
C ARG A 109 -16.99 5.92 3.06
N ASP A 110 -17.91 6.57 3.76
CA ASP A 110 -19.29 6.77 3.29
C ASP A 110 -19.45 8.00 2.35
N GLY A 111 -18.35 8.71 2.10
CA GLY A 111 -18.28 9.88 1.24
C GLY A 111 -18.52 11.21 1.95
N SER A 112 -18.89 11.22 3.25
CA SER A 112 -19.00 12.45 4.03
C SER A 112 -17.63 13.04 4.38
N ILE A 113 -17.55 14.36 4.57
CA ILE A 113 -16.28 15.07 4.82
C ILE A 113 -16.21 15.45 6.30
N GLU A 114 -15.07 15.17 6.95
CA GLU A 114 -14.76 15.66 8.28
C GLU A 114 -14.78 17.20 8.26
N LEU A 115 -15.71 17.81 8.99
CA LEU A 115 -15.76 19.26 9.11
C LEU A 115 -14.53 19.73 9.87
N GLU A 116 -13.96 20.86 9.45
CA GLU A 116 -12.79 21.45 10.12
C GLU A 116 -13.09 21.78 11.60
N SER A 117 -12.85 20.81 12.47
CA SER A 117 -12.55 21.06 13.87
C SER A 117 -11.07 21.43 13.93
N PRO A 118 -10.67 22.49 14.65
CA PRO A 118 -9.26 22.80 14.78
C PRO A 118 -8.47 21.58 15.28
N TRP A 119 -7.35 21.25 14.65
CA TRP A 119 -6.56 20.04 14.91
C TRP A 119 -6.18 19.84 16.39
N TRP A 120 -6.14 20.92 17.17
CA TRP A 120 -5.86 20.90 18.61
C TRP A 120 -7.07 20.64 19.51
N LEU A 121 -8.29 20.72 18.99
CA LEU A 121 -9.53 20.44 19.71
C LEU A 121 -9.99 18.99 19.52
N SER A 122 -9.80 18.44 18.31
CA SER A 122 -10.02 17.02 18.04
C SER A 122 -9.24 16.63 16.79
N PRO A 123 -8.25 15.72 16.88
CA PRO A 123 -7.70 15.08 15.70
C PRO A 123 -8.82 14.34 14.94
N PRO A 124 -8.71 14.17 13.62
CA PRO A 124 -9.72 13.49 12.80
C PRO A 124 -9.59 11.98 12.99
N GLU A 125 -9.68 11.48 14.22
CA GLU A 125 -9.47 10.05 14.52
C GLU A 125 -10.51 9.16 13.86
N GLN A 126 -11.70 9.71 13.57
CA GLN A 126 -12.77 9.00 12.88
C GLN A 126 -12.46 8.78 11.40
N PHE A 127 -11.74 9.70 10.76
CA PHE A 127 -11.36 9.59 9.35
C PHE A 127 -10.63 8.28 9.04
N PRO A 128 -9.46 7.97 9.63
CA PRO A 128 -8.75 6.73 9.32
C PRO A 128 -9.49 5.48 9.80
N LEU A 129 -10.31 5.58 10.87
CA LEU A 129 -11.12 4.46 11.35
C LEU A 129 -12.21 4.07 10.36
N SER A 130 -12.81 5.03 9.63
CA SER A 130 -13.79 4.73 8.58
C SER A 130 -13.18 3.90 7.44
N TRP A 131 -11.86 3.99 7.23
CA TRP A 131 -11.13 3.29 6.17
C TRP A 131 -10.59 1.91 6.55
N LEU A 132 -10.92 1.37 7.72
CA LEU A 132 -10.55 0.00 8.08
C LEU A 132 -11.20 -1.03 7.14
N THR A 133 -10.41 -1.94 6.57
CA THR A 133 -10.89 -3.00 5.65
C THR A 133 -11.30 -4.29 6.36
N SER A 134 -10.93 -4.42 7.63
CA SER A 134 -11.41 -5.48 8.53
C SER A 134 -11.98 -4.80 9.76
N PRO A 135 -13.16 -5.19 10.26
CA PRO A 135 -13.60 -4.72 11.57
C PRO A 135 -12.56 -5.20 12.57
N SER A 136 -11.83 -4.26 13.17
CA SER A 136 -10.99 -4.53 14.33
C SER A 136 -11.89 -5.09 15.42
N ALA A 137 -12.07 -6.40 15.47
CA ALA A 137 -12.65 -7.06 16.62
C ALA A 137 -11.67 -6.80 17.77
N ASN A 138 -11.96 -5.76 18.56
CA ASN A 138 -11.23 -5.35 19.75
C ASN A 138 -9.77 -4.94 19.56
N GLY A 139 -9.49 -3.84 18.84
CA GLY A 139 -8.31 -2.99 19.07
C GLY A 139 -6.93 -3.66 19.14
N SER A 140 -6.83 -4.92 18.71
CA SER A 140 -5.63 -5.72 18.72
C SER A 140 -5.38 -6.00 17.25
N CYS A 141 -4.32 -5.43 16.72
CA CYS A 141 -3.72 -5.96 15.51
C CYS A 141 -3.58 -7.46 15.73
N ASP A 142 -4.29 -8.26 14.93
CA ASP A 142 -4.29 -9.71 15.06
C ASP A 142 -2.86 -10.23 14.87
N SER A 143 -2.17 -10.40 15.99
CA SER A 143 -0.80 -10.86 16.03
C SER A 143 -0.68 -12.35 15.68
N THR A 144 -1.77 -13.04 15.32
CA THR A 144 -1.70 -14.43 14.89
C THR A 144 -1.09 -14.59 13.48
N ASN A 145 -1.11 -13.53 12.66
CA ASN A 145 -0.39 -13.49 11.38
C ASN A 145 0.97 -12.76 11.46
N VAL A 146 1.32 -12.22 12.62
CA VAL A 146 2.68 -11.76 12.90
C VAL A 146 3.38 -12.91 13.62
N ARG A 147 4.31 -13.60 12.94
CA ARG A 147 5.23 -14.52 13.64
C ARG A 147 6.03 -13.69 14.66
N ARG A 148 5.53 -13.59 15.90
CA ARG A 148 6.33 -13.07 17.01
C ARG A 148 7.54 -13.98 17.13
N LYS A 149 8.74 -13.41 16.95
CA LYS A 149 9.99 -14.08 17.33
C LYS A 149 9.82 -14.55 18.77
N ARG A 150 10.01 -15.86 19.00
CA ARG A 150 10.26 -16.37 20.35
C ARG A 150 11.57 -15.74 20.80
N ASP A 151 11.50 -14.94 21.86
CA ASP A 151 12.68 -14.52 22.60
C ASP A 151 13.26 -15.77 23.27
N THR A 152 14.42 -16.22 22.81
CA THR A 152 15.30 -17.11 23.57
C THR A 152 16.41 -16.27 24.19
N GLN A 153 16.50 -16.40 25.53
CA GLN A 153 17.57 -15.88 26.39
C GLN A 153 18.97 -16.25 25.91
#